data_AF-A0A9E1HGK6-F1
#
_entry.id   AF-A0A9E1HGK6-F1
#
_cell.length_a   1.000
_cell.length_b   1.000
_cell.length_c   1.000
_cell.angle_alpha   90.00
_cell.angle_beta   90.00
_cell.angle_gamma   90.00
#
_symmetry.space_group_name_H-M   'P 1'
#
loop_
_entity.id
_entity.type
_entity.pdbx_description
1 polymer ?
#
loop_
_entity_poly.entity_id
_entity_poly.type
_entity_poly.pdbx_seq_one_letter_code
_entity_poly.pdbx_strand_id
1 'polypeptide(L)'
;MKIISFEIYYQKKLCLSYSHIDAIDKIIEIAEKNEKTTIIAIGAITNVALAIKLAPQIISKIKVVWLGGHSPILKDNQEFNFRQDIQAVQEVFNSGVELVVIPCKGVSSHLSISIYELEHYLNENTKPNQFLKTVYLNFMQSQITTPEGKIGFSKVIWDLAPIAYEINPDWFKTKCINCPKVLDNGVYEQTTNQHKITFASYLSRDKIFHDFFMKLGEPNE
;
A
#
# COMPACT_ATOMS: atom_id res chain seq x y z
N MET A 1 8.30 -15.42 7.19
CA MET A 1 7.80 -14.03 7.11
C MET A 1 6.31 -14.03 7.45
N LYS A 2 5.87 -13.41 8.54
CA LYS A 2 4.44 -13.28 8.87
C LYS A 2 3.95 -11.95 8.28
N ILE A 3 3.12 -12.00 7.26
CA ILE A 3 2.49 -10.84 6.63
C ILE A 3 1.16 -10.59 7.36
N ILE A 4 0.92 -9.37 7.83
CA ILE A 4 -0.35 -8.93 8.41
C ILE A 4 -0.84 -7.73 7.60
N SER A 5 -1.97 -7.87 6.91
CA SER A 5 -2.69 -6.78 6.26
C SER A 5 -3.93 -6.43 7.06
N PHE A 6 -4.13 -5.14 7.38
CA PHE A 6 -5.38 -4.64 7.94
C PHE A 6 -6.10 -3.79 6.87
N GLU A 7 -7.28 -4.24 6.43
CA GLU A 7 -8.23 -3.43 5.66
C GLU A 7 -9.12 -2.64 6.62
N ILE A 8 -9.30 -1.34 6.37
CA ILE A 8 -10.19 -0.46 7.15
C ILE A 8 -11.52 -0.33 6.41
N TYR A 9 -12.60 -0.78 7.06
CA TYR A 9 -13.98 -0.57 6.61
C TYR A 9 -14.40 0.90 6.77
N TYR A 10 -14.96 1.48 5.71
CA TYR A 10 -15.52 2.83 5.70
C TYR A 10 -16.99 2.83 6.16
N GLN A 11 -17.31 3.49 7.27
CA GLN A 11 -18.61 4.16 7.44
C GLN A 11 -18.48 5.46 8.25
N LYS A 12 -19.17 6.49 7.75
CA LYS A 12 -19.26 7.85 8.30
C LYS A 12 -19.87 7.85 9.71
N LYS A 13 -19.31 8.73 10.56
CA LYS A 13 -19.77 9.20 11.88
C LYS A 13 -19.67 8.20 13.04
N LEU A 14 -18.86 8.57 14.03
CA LEU A 14 -18.83 8.10 15.42
C LEU A 14 -18.81 6.57 15.60
N CYS A 15 -17.64 5.96 15.43
CA CYS A 15 -17.27 4.71 16.09
C CYS A 15 -15.74 4.67 16.30
N LEU A 16 -15.26 5.32 17.37
CA LEU A 16 -13.98 4.97 18.01
C LEU A 16 -14.16 3.69 18.87
N SER A 17 -15.01 2.75 18.43
CA SER A 17 -15.49 1.65 19.24
C SER A 17 -14.58 0.42 19.12
N TYR A 18 -13.82 0.16 20.18
CA TYR A 18 -13.13 -1.11 20.52
C TYR A 18 -12.03 -1.65 19.57
N SER A 19 -12.19 -1.64 18.24
CA SER A 19 -11.26 -2.35 17.32
C SER A 19 -9.91 -1.65 17.07
N HIS A 20 -9.83 -0.33 17.24
CA HIS A 20 -8.61 0.44 16.96
C HIS A 20 -7.54 0.27 18.04
N ILE A 21 -7.94 0.23 19.31
CA ILE A 21 -7.02 0.00 20.44
C ILE A 21 -6.41 -1.40 20.29
N ASP A 22 -7.25 -2.39 19.95
CA ASP A 22 -6.80 -3.77 19.73
C ASP A 22 -5.75 -3.87 18.61
N ALA A 23 -5.91 -3.13 17.51
CA ALA A 23 -4.94 -3.14 16.41
C ALA A 23 -3.58 -2.53 16.81
N ILE A 24 -3.60 -1.43 17.56
CA ILE A 24 -2.38 -0.74 18.02
C ILE A 24 -1.63 -1.62 19.02
N ASP A 25 -2.33 -2.14 20.03
CA ASP A 25 -1.76 -3.05 21.03
C ASP A 25 -1.20 -4.30 20.35
N LYS A 26 -1.88 -4.81 19.31
CA LYS A 26 -1.40 -5.98 18.56
C LYS A 26 -0.13 -5.70 17.77
N ILE A 27 -0.01 -4.52 17.15
CA ILE A 27 1.23 -4.11 16.47
C ILE A 27 2.38 -4.09 17.47
N ILE A 28 2.18 -3.47 18.63
CA ILE A 28 3.19 -3.37 19.69
C ILE A 28 3.58 -4.76 20.19
N GLU A 29 2.60 -5.60 20.54
CA GLU A 29 2.82 -6.96 21.05
C GLU A 29 3.65 -7.82 20.07
N ILE A 30 3.31 -7.78 18.78
CA ILE A 30 4.02 -8.55 17.75
C ILE A 30 5.43 -7.99 17.52
N ALA A 31 5.57 -6.67 17.47
CA ALA A 31 6.86 -6.02 17.28
C ALA A 31 7.81 -6.32 18.46
N GLU A 32 7.32 -6.35 19.70
CA GLU A 32 8.14 -6.64 20.87
C GLU A 32 8.60 -8.10 20.94
N LYS A 33 7.75 -9.04 20.53
CA LYS A 33 8.02 -10.49 20.55
C LYS A 33 9.01 -10.95 19.48
N ASN A 34 9.14 -10.23 18.38
CA ASN A 34 10.03 -10.57 17.29
C ASN A 34 11.34 -9.77 17.35
N GLU A 35 12.39 -10.29 16.71
CA GLU A 35 13.63 -9.55 16.50
C GLU A 35 13.42 -8.37 15.53
N LYS A 36 12.71 -8.64 14.42
CA LYS A 36 12.32 -7.63 13.42
C LYS A 36 10.95 -7.99 12.84
N THR A 37 10.08 -7.00 12.66
CA THR A 37 8.74 -7.15 12.07
C THR A 37 8.55 -6.17 10.92
N THR A 38 8.15 -6.67 9.73
CA THR A 38 7.67 -5.78 8.66
C THR A 38 6.18 -5.52 8.84
N ILE A 39 5.80 -4.24 8.90
CA ILE A 39 4.42 -3.79 8.83
C ILE A 39 4.14 -3.36 7.39
N ILE A 40 3.16 -4.01 6.75
CA ILE A 40 2.68 -3.65 5.42
C ILE A 40 1.38 -2.86 5.58
N ALA A 41 1.45 -1.55 5.35
CA ALA A 41 0.30 -0.66 5.48
C ALA A 41 -0.28 -0.33 4.10
N ILE A 42 -1.55 -0.69 3.88
CA ILE A 42 -2.30 -0.48 2.63
C ILE A 42 -3.42 0.56 2.76
N GLY A 43 -3.55 1.18 3.93
CA GLY A 43 -4.53 2.23 4.24
C GLY A 43 -3.86 3.48 4.85
N ALA A 44 -4.66 4.35 5.46
CA ALA A 44 -4.17 5.40 6.33
C ALA A 44 -3.23 4.84 7.41
N ILE A 45 -2.11 5.51 7.66
CA ILE A 45 -1.03 4.98 8.50
C ILE A 45 -1.23 5.25 10.01
N THR A 46 -2.44 5.66 10.42
CA THR A 46 -2.81 6.06 11.78
C THR A 46 -2.45 5.02 12.85
N ASN A 47 -2.76 3.75 12.64
CA ASN A 47 -2.47 2.72 13.64
C ASN A 47 -0.95 2.53 13.85
N VAL A 48 -0.15 2.66 12.80
CA VAL A 48 1.31 2.56 12.89
C VAL A 48 1.89 3.79 13.61
N ALA A 49 1.41 4.99 13.26
CA ALA A 49 1.80 6.22 13.94
C ALA A 49 1.50 6.16 15.43
N LEU A 50 0.31 5.72 15.81
CA LEU A 50 -0.08 5.57 17.21
C LEU A 50 0.73 4.49 17.93
N ALA A 51 1.02 3.35 17.29
CA ALA A 51 1.87 2.31 17.87
C ALA A 51 3.29 2.83 18.15
N ILE A 52 3.88 3.56 17.20
CA ILE A 52 5.19 4.22 17.37
C ILE A 52 5.15 5.23 18.52
N LYS A 53 4.11 6.06 18.57
CA LYS A 53 3.95 7.10 19.59
C LYS A 53 3.79 6.52 21.00
N LEU A 54 3.02 5.44 21.14
CA LEU A 54 2.78 4.78 22.43
C LEU A 54 3.94 3.90 22.88
N ALA A 55 4.68 3.29 21.94
CA ALA A 55 5.78 2.38 22.23
C ALA A 55 7.02 2.69 21.35
N PRO A 56 7.72 3.83 21.56
CA PRO A 56 8.85 4.23 20.72
C PRO A 56 9.98 3.21 20.66
N GLN A 57 10.12 2.32 21.66
CA GLN A 57 11.11 1.24 21.65
C GLN A 57 10.97 0.28 20.46
N ILE A 58 9.77 0.16 19.87
CA ILE A 58 9.54 -0.74 18.74
C ILE A 58 10.15 -0.22 17.44
N ILE A 59 10.50 1.07 17.34
CA ILE A 59 11.05 1.70 16.12
C ILE A 59 12.25 0.91 15.59
N SER A 60 13.14 0.47 16.50
CA SER A 60 14.31 -0.35 16.15
C SER A 60 13.96 -1.76 15.65
N LYS A 61 12.79 -2.28 16.04
CA LYS A 61 12.29 -3.62 15.76
C LYS A 61 11.32 -3.70 14.57
N ILE A 62 10.96 -2.57 13.97
CA ILE A 62 10.02 -2.57 12.84
C ILE A 62 10.62 -2.00 11.57
N LYS A 63 10.09 -2.47 10.45
CA LYS A 63 10.20 -1.86 9.11
C LYS A 63 8.78 -1.59 8.63
N VAL A 64 8.55 -0.44 8.02
CA VAL A 64 7.24 -0.06 7.51
C VAL A 64 7.30 0.05 5.99
N VAL A 65 6.47 -0.73 5.31
CA VAL A 65 6.25 -0.62 3.85
C VAL A 65 4.84 -0.08 3.65
N TRP A 66 4.74 1.13 3.14
CA TRP A 66 3.47 1.85 3.07
C TRP A 66 3.08 2.21 1.64
N LEU A 67 1.87 1.81 1.25
CA LEU A 67 1.20 2.33 0.07
C LEU A 67 0.52 3.66 0.43
N GLY A 68 1.17 4.75 0.07
CA GLY A 68 0.65 6.06 0.38
C GLY A 68 1.40 7.17 -0.33
N GLY A 69 0.69 8.28 -0.50
CA GLY A 69 1.22 9.47 -1.13
C GLY A 69 1.45 9.34 -2.63
N HIS A 70 1.93 10.42 -3.23
CA HIS A 70 2.35 10.49 -4.62
C HIS A 70 3.87 10.59 -4.72
N SER A 71 4.41 10.35 -5.91
CA SER A 71 5.85 10.51 -6.13
C SER A 71 6.29 11.91 -5.68
N PRO A 72 7.43 12.08 -4.98
CA PRO A 72 7.92 13.40 -4.55
C PRO A 72 8.15 14.41 -5.68
N ILE A 73 8.14 13.97 -6.93
CA ILE A 73 8.24 14.82 -8.13
C ILE A 73 6.91 15.52 -8.45
N LEU A 74 5.79 14.96 -7.98
CA LEU A 74 4.45 15.53 -8.16
C LEU A 74 4.21 16.62 -7.10
N LYS A 75 3.64 17.74 -7.54
CA LYS A 75 3.43 18.92 -6.68
C LYS A 75 2.26 18.77 -5.72
N ASP A 76 1.26 17.96 -6.08
CA ASP A 76 0.09 17.68 -5.25
C ASP A 76 0.23 16.29 -4.59
N ASN A 77 -0.04 16.24 -3.30
CA ASN A 77 -0.10 14.99 -2.56
C ASN A 77 -1.42 14.90 -1.82
N GLN A 78 -2.48 14.68 -2.60
CA GLN A 78 -3.85 14.46 -2.13
C GLN A 78 -4.26 12.99 -2.32
N GLU A 79 -3.29 12.09 -2.19
CA GLU A 79 -3.51 10.65 -2.27
C GLU A 79 -4.46 10.21 -1.14
N PHE A 80 -5.28 9.19 -1.42
CA PHE A 80 -6.39 8.80 -0.57
C PHE A 80 -5.96 8.40 0.84
N ASN A 81 -4.99 7.49 0.99
CA ASN A 81 -4.49 7.07 2.30
C ASN A 81 -3.73 8.19 3.02
N PHE A 82 -2.94 8.95 2.26
CA PHE A 82 -2.14 10.06 2.77
C PHE A 82 -3.00 11.19 3.37
N ARG A 83 -4.01 11.65 2.64
CA ARG A 83 -4.84 12.81 3.04
C ARG A 83 -5.82 12.49 4.18
N GLN A 84 -6.07 11.21 4.44
CA GLN A 84 -6.96 10.80 5.52
C GLN A 84 -6.42 11.18 6.90
N ASP A 85 -5.09 11.14 7.08
CA ASP A 85 -4.45 11.46 8.36
C ASP A 85 -3.01 11.97 8.15
N ILE A 86 -2.89 13.25 7.80
CA ILE A 86 -1.59 13.91 7.57
C ILE A 86 -0.73 13.91 8.84
N GLN A 87 -1.35 13.99 10.04
CA GLN A 87 -0.63 13.97 11.30
C GLN A 87 0.03 12.62 11.56
N ALA A 88 -0.66 11.51 11.27
CA ALA A 88 -0.06 10.18 11.33
C ALA A 88 1.10 10.02 10.35
N VAL A 89 0.99 10.57 9.14
CA VAL A 89 2.10 10.58 8.18
C VAL A 89 3.29 11.35 8.75
N GLN A 90 3.07 12.56 9.28
CA GLN A 90 4.11 13.37 9.91
C GLN A 90 4.80 12.61 11.06
N GLU A 91 4.03 11.95 11.93
CA GLU A 91 4.55 11.14 13.03
C GLU A 91 5.47 10.03 12.52
N VAL A 92 5.03 9.25 11.51
CA VAL A 92 5.83 8.14 10.96
C VAL A 92 7.09 8.66 10.26
N PHE A 93 7.00 9.73 9.46
CA PHE A 93 8.15 10.31 8.75
C PHE A 93 9.19 10.89 9.73
N ASN A 94 8.75 11.42 10.88
CA ASN A 94 9.66 11.97 11.89
C ASN A 94 10.18 10.94 12.89
N SER A 95 9.63 9.72 12.91
CA SER A 95 9.93 8.71 13.93
C SER A 95 11.33 8.10 13.85
N GLY A 96 12.00 8.18 12.70
CA GLY A 96 13.27 7.48 12.49
C GLY A 96 13.12 6.00 12.11
N VAL A 97 11.89 5.50 11.94
CA VAL A 97 11.63 4.12 11.54
C VAL A 97 12.21 3.80 10.16
N GLU A 98 12.59 2.55 9.94
CA GLU A 98 12.94 2.06 8.60
C GLU A 98 11.69 2.10 7.70
N LEU A 99 11.57 3.16 6.90
CA LEU A 99 10.39 3.45 6.09
C LEU A 99 10.66 3.26 4.60
N VAL A 100 9.82 2.45 3.97
CA VAL A 100 9.67 2.33 2.51
C VAL A 100 8.30 2.87 2.12
N VAL A 101 8.29 3.94 1.34
CA VAL A 101 7.08 4.53 0.76
C VAL A 101 6.95 4.05 -0.68
N ILE A 102 5.78 3.52 -1.01
CA ILE A 102 5.40 3.11 -2.36
C ILE A 102 4.31 4.06 -2.85
N PRO A 103 4.67 5.04 -3.71
CA PRO A 103 3.71 6.04 -4.17
C PRO A 103 2.58 5.47 -5.02
N CYS A 104 1.38 6.01 -4.90
CA CYS A 104 0.27 5.69 -5.79
C CYS A 104 0.54 6.21 -7.22
N LYS A 105 0.43 7.52 -7.46
CA LYS A 105 0.74 8.09 -8.78
C LYS A 105 2.24 8.10 -9.03
N GLY A 106 2.62 7.63 -10.22
CA GLY A 106 3.99 7.55 -10.70
C GLY A 106 4.68 6.21 -10.42
N VAL A 107 4.08 5.34 -9.58
CA VAL A 107 4.63 4.00 -9.28
C VAL A 107 3.52 2.95 -9.28
N SER A 108 2.70 2.86 -8.22
CA SER A 108 1.63 1.84 -8.13
C SER A 108 0.55 2.01 -9.19
N SER A 109 0.39 3.20 -9.77
CA SER A 109 -0.49 3.46 -10.91
C SER A 109 -0.16 2.61 -12.13
N HIS A 110 1.06 2.06 -12.22
CA HIS A 110 1.43 1.13 -13.27
C HIS A 110 0.91 -0.29 -13.05
N LEU A 111 0.42 -0.66 -11.85
CA LEU A 111 -0.19 -1.97 -11.59
C LEU A 111 -1.62 -2.04 -12.12
N SER A 112 -1.81 -1.68 -13.38
CA SER A 112 -3.08 -1.79 -14.08
C SER A 112 -3.22 -3.15 -14.76
N ILE A 113 -4.42 -3.70 -14.67
CA ILE A 113 -4.82 -4.94 -15.33
C ILE A 113 -6.10 -4.70 -16.12
N SER A 114 -6.14 -5.21 -17.36
CA SER A 114 -7.33 -5.17 -18.21
C SER A 114 -8.26 -6.35 -17.91
N ILE A 115 -9.51 -6.25 -18.35
CA ILE A 115 -10.45 -7.38 -18.24
C ILE A 115 -9.96 -8.59 -19.04
N TYR A 116 -9.33 -8.37 -20.21
CA TYR A 116 -8.86 -9.43 -21.09
C TYR A 116 -7.72 -10.23 -20.48
N GLU A 117 -6.74 -9.56 -19.86
CA GLU A 117 -5.67 -10.25 -19.13
C GLU A 117 -6.22 -11.01 -17.93
N LEU A 118 -7.18 -10.43 -17.21
CA LEU A 118 -7.80 -11.09 -16.07
C LEU A 118 -8.55 -12.35 -16.50
N GLU A 119 -9.42 -12.28 -17.51
CA GLU A 119 -10.20 -13.41 -18.00
C GLU A 119 -9.33 -14.52 -18.61
N HIS A 120 -8.22 -14.15 -19.25
CA HIS A 120 -7.32 -15.12 -19.85
C HIS A 120 -6.48 -15.85 -18.79
N TYR A 121 -5.85 -15.11 -17.86
CA TYR A 121 -4.88 -15.68 -16.95
C TYR A 121 -5.44 -16.15 -15.60
N LEU A 122 -6.65 -15.72 -15.21
CA LEU A 122 -7.21 -16.10 -13.92
C LEU A 122 -7.88 -17.48 -13.99
N ASN A 123 -7.34 -18.44 -13.24
CA ASN A 123 -7.93 -19.77 -13.09
C ASN A 123 -9.24 -19.73 -12.29
N GLU A 124 -10.39 -19.87 -12.94
CA GLU A 124 -11.69 -19.75 -12.25
C GLU A 124 -12.16 -21.03 -11.55
N ASN A 125 -11.32 -22.06 -11.45
CA ASN A 125 -11.69 -23.32 -10.78
C ASN A 125 -11.71 -23.21 -9.24
N THR A 126 -11.29 -22.07 -8.68
CA THR A 126 -11.27 -21.84 -7.23
C THR A 126 -12.26 -20.74 -6.83
N LYS A 127 -12.91 -20.89 -5.67
CA LYS A 127 -13.82 -19.87 -5.11
C LYS A 127 -13.14 -18.50 -4.91
N PRO A 128 -11.88 -18.40 -4.42
CA PRO A 128 -11.19 -17.11 -4.33
C PRO A 128 -11.04 -16.42 -5.67
N ASN A 129 -10.68 -17.14 -6.74
CA ASN A 129 -10.48 -16.54 -8.05
C ASN A 129 -11.80 -16.06 -8.67
N GLN A 130 -12.88 -16.85 -8.54
CA GLN A 130 -14.23 -16.43 -8.94
C GLN A 130 -14.65 -15.14 -8.21
N PHE A 131 -14.32 -15.03 -6.92
CA PHE A 131 -14.58 -13.83 -6.14
C PHE A 131 -13.77 -12.63 -6.63
N LEU A 132 -12.46 -12.79 -6.89
CA LEU A 132 -11.61 -11.73 -7.43
C LEU A 132 -12.13 -11.21 -8.77
N LYS A 133 -12.54 -12.10 -9.68
CA LYS A 133 -13.16 -11.72 -10.96
C LYS A 133 -14.45 -10.94 -10.75
N THR A 134 -15.30 -11.39 -9.84
CA THR A 134 -16.57 -10.72 -9.51
C THR A 134 -16.32 -9.30 -8.99
N VAL A 135 -15.36 -9.12 -8.08
CA VAL A 135 -14.99 -7.80 -7.55
C VAL A 135 -14.47 -6.87 -8.66
N TYR A 136 -13.67 -7.40 -9.58
CA TYR A 136 -13.20 -6.63 -10.74
C TYR A 136 -14.35 -6.20 -11.65
N LEU A 137 -15.23 -7.14 -12.02
CA LEU A 137 -16.36 -6.88 -12.91
C LEU A 137 -17.35 -5.86 -12.33
N ASN A 138 -17.67 -5.98 -11.03
CA ASN A 138 -18.53 -5.03 -10.34
C ASN A 138 -17.94 -3.61 -10.34
N PHE A 139 -16.63 -3.50 -10.10
CA PHE A 139 -15.95 -2.21 -10.20
C PHE A 139 -16.01 -1.66 -11.62
N MET A 140 -15.67 -2.47 -12.62
CA MET A 140 -15.73 -2.06 -14.03
C MET A 140 -17.12 -1.56 -14.42
N GLN A 141 -18.18 -2.28 -14.02
CA GLN A 141 -19.57 -1.89 -14.29
C GLN A 141 -19.97 -0.58 -13.59
N SER A 142 -19.43 -0.31 -12.40
CA SER A 142 -19.66 0.97 -11.70
C SER A 142 -18.98 2.17 -12.36
N GLN A 143 -17.90 1.95 -13.12
CA GLN A 143 -17.11 3.01 -13.75
C GLN A 143 -17.52 3.23 -15.22
N ILE A 144 -18.02 2.19 -15.88
CA ILE A 144 -18.30 2.18 -17.31
C ILE A 144 -19.80 2.08 -17.55
N THR A 145 -20.39 3.14 -18.08
CA THR A 145 -21.83 3.23 -18.37
C THR A 145 -22.18 2.96 -19.83
N THR A 146 -21.19 2.82 -20.72
CA THR A 146 -21.40 2.55 -22.16
C THR A 146 -20.56 1.34 -22.64
N PRO A 147 -20.99 0.61 -23.68
CA PRO A 147 -20.22 -0.50 -24.25
C PRO A 147 -18.81 -0.09 -24.70
N GLU A 148 -18.65 1.10 -25.29
CA GLU A 148 -17.38 1.60 -25.82
C GLU A 148 -16.37 1.90 -24.71
N GLY A 149 -16.85 2.28 -23.52
CA GLY A 149 -15.98 2.58 -22.37
C GLY A 149 -15.18 1.37 -21.87
N LYS A 150 -15.53 0.14 -22.29
CA LYS A 150 -14.76 -1.07 -22.02
C LYS A 150 -13.45 -1.14 -22.81
N ILE A 151 -13.39 -0.50 -23.97
CA ILE A 151 -12.22 -0.54 -24.84
C ILE A 151 -11.09 0.25 -24.19
N GLY A 152 -9.96 -0.41 -23.92
CA GLY A 152 -8.80 0.20 -23.25
C GLY A 152 -8.96 0.39 -21.74
N PHE A 153 -10.06 -0.07 -21.13
CA PHE A 153 -10.24 0.02 -19.69
C PHE A 153 -9.29 -0.93 -18.95
N SER A 154 -8.66 -0.40 -17.91
CA SER A 154 -7.91 -1.18 -16.94
C SER A 154 -8.15 -0.65 -15.53
N LYS A 155 -8.09 -1.55 -14.55
CA LYS A 155 -8.15 -1.22 -13.13
C LYS A 155 -6.76 -1.31 -12.52
N VAL A 156 -6.38 -0.29 -11.76
CA VAL A 156 -5.16 -0.37 -10.94
C VAL A 156 -5.44 -1.17 -9.68
N ILE A 157 -4.57 -2.13 -9.37
CA ILE A 157 -4.61 -2.93 -8.14
C ILE A 157 -3.50 -2.43 -7.20
N TRP A 158 -3.77 -1.29 -6.54
CA TRP A 158 -2.78 -0.54 -5.76
C TRP A 158 -2.12 -1.37 -4.66
N ASP A 159 -2.94 -2.12 -3.91
CA ASP A 159 -2.53 -2.83 -2.69
C ASP A 159 -1.60 -4.02 -2.95
N LEU A 160 -1.48 -4.46 -4.21
CA LEU A 160 -0.47 -5.45 -4.59
C LEU A 160 0.95 -4.90 -4.48
N ALA A 161 1.16 -3.59 -4.63
CA ALA A 161 2.50 -3.01 -4.69
C ALA A 161 3.34 -3.25 -3.43
N PRO A 162 2.88 -2.97 -2.19
CA PRO A 162 3.67 -3.24 -0.99
C PRO A 162 3.87 -4.72 -0.70
N ILE A 163 2.91 -5.58 -1.07
CA ILE A 163 3.07 -7.03 -0.96
C ILE A 163 4.14 -7.51 -1.94
N ALA A 164 4.10 -7.06 -3.19
CA ALA A 164 5.09 -7.39 -4.21
C ALA A 164 6.49 -6.91 -3.84
N TYR A 165 6.61 -5.74 -3.20
CA TYR A 165 7.90 -5.25 -2.70
C TYR A 165 8.51 -6.19 -1.68
N GLU A 166 7.72 -6.70 -0.73
CA GLU A 166 8.23 -7.66 0.26
C GLU A 166 8.45 -9.07 -0.30
N ILE A 167 7.71 -9.48 -1.34
CA ILE A 167 7.98 -10.72 -2.05
C ILE A 167 9.32 -10.65 -2.77
N ASN A 168 9.56 -9.58 -3.54
CA ASN A 168 10.80 -9.40 -4.28
C ASN A 168 11.09 -7.91 -4.56
N PRO A 169 12.01 -7.29 -3.78
CA PRO A 169 12.41 -5.91 -3.99
C PRO A 169 13.05 -5.62 -5.36
N ASP A 170 13.62 -6.62 -6.05
CA ASP A 170 14.28 -6.45 -7.36
C ASP A 170 13.29 -6.13 -8.48
N TRP A 171 11.99 -6.28 -8.23
CA TRP A 171 10.95 -5.80 -9.14
C TRP A 171 10.77 -4.28 -9.07
N PHE A 172 11.42 -3.61 -8.13
CA PHE A 172 11.31 -2.18 -7.90
C PHE A 172 12.63 -1.48 -8.15
N LYS A 173 12.57 -0.21 -8.58
CA LYS A 173 13.70 0.72 -8.42
C LYS A 173 13.39 1.66 -7.28
N THR A 174 14.28 1.75 -6.32
CA THR A 174 14.11 2.61 -5.15
C THR A 174 15.13 3.72 -5.11
N LYS A 175 14.80 4.80 -4.39
CA LYS A 175 15.71 5.90 -4.07
C LYS A 175 15.72 6.10 -2.56
N CYS A 176 16.89 6.02 -1.97
CA CYS A 176 17.11 6.42 -0.59
C CYS A 176 17.35 7.94 -0.58
N ILE A 177 16.45 8.70 0.02
CA ILE A 177 16.50 10.16 0.08
C ILE A 177 16.45 10.63 1.54
N ASN A 178 16.90 11.86 1.79
CA ASN A 178 16.66 12.50 3.09
C ASN A 178 15.16 12.60 3.34
N CYS A 179 14.73 12.36 4.57
CA CYS A 179 13.32 12.34 4.91
C CYS A 179 12.72 13.73 4.68
N PRO A 180 11.77 13.88 3.73
CA PRO A 180 11.14 15.16 3.49
C PRO A 180 10.25 15.52 4.67
N LYS A 181 10.14 16.81 4.97
CA LYS A 181 9.15 17.30 5.91
C LYS A 181 7.79 17.26 5.23
N VAL A 182 6.81 16.65 5.89
CA VAL A 182 5.42 16.65 5.44
C VAL A 182 4.72 17.88 6.01
N LEU A 183 4.33 18.81 5.15
CA LEU A 183 3.60 20.02 5.55
C LEU A 183 2.13 19.69 5.82
N ASP A 184 1.43 20.58 6.53
CA ASP A 184 0.02 20.39 6.91
C ASP A 184 -0.93 20.31 5.70
N ASN A 185 -0.52 20.83 4.55
CA ASN A 185 -1.23 20.71 3.28
C ASN A 185 -0.87 19.45 2.47
N GLY A 186 -0.05 18.57 3.04
CA GLY A 186 0.40 17.29 2.48
C GLY A 186 1.61 17.37 1.54
N VAL A 187 2.11 18.58 1.25
CA VAL A 187 3.27 18.77 0.37
C VAL A 187 4.54 18.27 1.05
N TYR A 188 5.40 17.58 0.28
CA TYR A 188 6.75 17.22 0.70
C TYR A 188 7.69 18.41 0.52
N GLU A 189 8.28 18.88 1.62
CA GLU A 189 9.39 19.84 1.61
C GLU A 189 10.71 19.06 1.75
N GLN A 190 11.61 19.23 0.77
CA GLN A 190 12.91 18.55 0.78
C GLN A 190 13.76 19.04 1.96
N THR A 191 14.52 18.13 2.57
CA THR A 191 15.38 18.44 3.70
C THR A 191 16.81 17.97 3.46
N THR A 192 17.72 18.50 4.27
CA THR A 192 19.11 18.05 4.35
C THR A 192 19.39 17.24 5.62
N ASN A 193 18.34 16.70 6.27
CA ASN A 193 18.52 15.89 7.47
C ASN A 193 19.25 14.57 7.16
N GLN A 194 19.84 13.94 8.17
CA GLN A 194 20.56 12.66 7.98
C GLN A 194 19.63 11.44 8.06
N HIS A 195 18.38 11.61 8.50
CA HIS A 195 17.41 10.54 8.53
C HIS A 195 16.95 10.23 7.11
N LYS A 196 17.24 9.03 6.62
CA LYS A 196 16.88 8.63 5.27
C LYS A 196 15.64 7.74 5.25
N ILE A 197 14.82 7.92 4.24
CA ILE A 197 13.72 7.01 3.91
C ILE A 197 13.84 6.56 2.46
N THR A 198 13.18 5.44 2.16
CA THR A 198 13.21 4.84 0.82
C THR A 198 11.91 5.13 0.10
N PHE A 199 11.99 5.71 -1.10
CA PHE A 199 10.86 5.82 -2.01
C PHE A 199 11.01 4.85 -3.17
N ALA A 200 9.96 4.09 -3.49
CA ALA A 200 9.86 3.46 -4.78
C ALA A 200 9.74 4.54 -5.87
N SER A 201 10.44 4.34 -6.99
CA SER A 201 10.44 5.23 -8.16
C SER A 201 9.97 4.53 -9.43
N TYR A 202 9.93 3.20 -9.42
CA TYR A 202 9.43 2.35 -10.47
C TYR A 202 9.09 0.98 -9.90
N LEU A 203 8.13 0.30 -10.52
CA LEU A 203 7.87 -1.12 -10.32
C LEU A 203 7.68 -1.82 -11.66
N SER A 204 8.02 -3.11 -11.69
CA SER A 204 7.88 -3.94 -12.88
C SER A 204 6.52 -4.63 -12.89
N ARG A 205 5.53 -3.97 -13.50
CA ARG A 205 4.16 -4.47 -13.66
C ARG A 205 4.11 -5.93 -14.09
N ASP A 206 4.83 -6.29 -15.14
CA ASP A 206 4.73 -7.63 -15.74
C ASP A 206 5.26 -8.73 -14.83
N LYS A 207 6.39 -8.50 -14.15
CA LYS A 207 6.95 -9.47 -13.18
C LYS A 207 5.99 -9.69 -12.01
N ILE A 208 5.35 -8.61 -11.54
CA ILE A 208 4.41 -8.65 -10.43
C ILE A 208 3.14 -9.40 -10.83
N PHE A 209 2.56 -9.10 -11.99
CA PHE A 209 1.36 -9.82 -12.44
C PHE A 209 1.66 -11.26 -12.84
N HIS A 210 2.83 -11.55 -13.41
CA HIS A 210 3.27 -12.92 -13.64
C HIS A 210 3.28 -13.73 -12.34
N ASP A 211 3.97 -13.23 -11.30
CA ASP A 211 3.99 -13.89 -9.99
C ASP A 211 2.58 -14.00 -9.36
N PHE A 212 1.77 -12.95 -9.47
CA PHE A 212 0.39 -12.93 -8.97
C PHE A 212 -0.46 -14.05 -9.61
N PHE A 213 -0.48 -14.14 -10.94
CA PHE A 213 -1.27 -15.16 -11.64
C PHE A 213 -0.76 -16.57 -11.37
N MET A 214 0.57 -16.78 -11.40
CA MET A 214 1.14 -18.11 -11.10
C MET A 214 0.78 -18.60 -9.69
N LYS A 215 0.63 -17.69 -8.72
CA LYS A 215 0.18 -18.03 -7.35
C LYS A 215 -1.32 -18.31 -7.25
N LEU A 216 -2.13 -17.81 -8.18
CA LEU A 216 -3.57 -18.07 -8.22
C LEU A 216 -3.93 -19.37 -8.95
N GLY A 217 -2.94 -20.09 -9.48
CA GLY A 217 -3.12 -21.36 -10.20
C GLY A 217 -2.70 -21.23 -11.67
N GLU A 218 -2.51 -22.37 -12.34
CA GLU A 218 -2.18 -22.36 -13.78
C GLU A 218 -3.29 -21.66 -14.57
N PRO A 219 -2.94 -20.75 -15.52
CA PRO A 219 -3.90 -20.08 -16.39
C PRO A 219 -4.84 -21.05 -17.11
N ASN A 220 -6.03 -20.58 -17.49
CA ASN A 220 -6.91 -21.37 -18.35
C ASN A 220 -6.22 -21.51 -19.72
N GLU A 221 -6.04 -22.74 -20.22
CA GLU A 221 -5.55 -23.02 -21.58
C GLU A 221 -6.48 -22.45 -22.67
#